data_AF-A0A973H7E5-F1
#
_entry.id   AF-A0A973H7E5-F1
#
_cell.length_a   1.000
_cell.length_b   1.000
_cell.length_c   1.000
_cell.angle_alpha   90.00
_cell.angle_beta   90.00
_cell.angle_gamma   90.00
#
_symmetry.space_group_name_H-M   'P 1'
#
loop_
_entity.id
_entity.type
_entity.pdbx_description
1 polymer ?
#
loop_
_entity_poly.entity_id
_entity_poly.type
_entity_poly.pdbx_seq_one_letter_code
_entity_poly.pdbx_strand_id
1 'polypeptide(L)' 'MRRTTTLLLAAVLLLGGGAVSCGKSQEEIAEECQAALTEKATKTDRPSECEDLSQEDYDALLMSWALKHALG' A
#
# COMPACT_ATOMS: atom_id res chain seq x y z
N MET A 1 1.55 -24.94 -39.59
CA MET A 1 0.68 -24.69 -38.41
C MET A 1 1.47 -23.87 -37.42
N ARG A 2 0.96 -22.68 -37.08
CA ARG A 2 1.63 -21.65 -36.27
C ARG A 2 1.58 -22.05 -34.80
N ARG A 3 2.74 -22.20 -34.14
CA ARG A 3 2.84 -22.29 -32.67
C ARG A 3 3.23 -20.92 -32.13
N THR A 4 2.32 -19.98 -32.30
CA THR A 4 2.32 -18.68 -31.63
C THR A 4 1.24 -18.75 -30.57
N THR A 5 1.63 -19.07 -29.35
CA THR A 5 0.78 -18.89 -28.16
C THR A 5 1.60 -18.07 -27.18
N THR A 6 1.59 -16.79 -27.52
CA THR A 6 2.07 -15.62 -26.79
C THR A 6 1.65 -15.62 -25.33
N LEU A 7 2.65 -15.44 -24.45
CA LEU A 7 2.71 -14.39 -23.43
C LEU A 7 1.36 -13.70 -23.18
N LEU A 8 0.66 -14.01 -22.08
CA LEU A 8 -0.44 -13.17 -21.54
C LEU A 8 -0.91 -13.72 -20.18
N LEU A 9 -0.01 -13.86 -19.21
CA LEU A 9 -0.38 -14.20 -17.83
C LEU A 9 0.52 -13.41 -16.86
N ALA A 10 0.28 -12.11 -16.75
CA ALA A 10 0.55 -11.29 -15.56
C ALA A 10 0.19 -9.82 -15.85
N ALA A 11 -1.08 -9.56 -16.15
CA ALA A 11 -1.64 -8.21 -16.23
C ALA A 11 -2.90 -8.15 -15.36
N VAL A 12 -2.78 -8.44 -14.06
CA VAL A 12 -3.84 -8.26 -13.07
C VAL A 12 -3.24 -7.82 -11.73
N LEU A 13 -2.47 -6.73 -11.71
CA LEU A 13 -2.12 -5.98 -10.49
C LEU A 13 -2.06 -4.47 -10.79
N LEU A 14 -3.01 -3.98 -11.59
CA LEU A 14 -3.31 -2.54 -11.64
C LEU A 14 -4.54 -2.30 -10.77
N LEU A 15 -4.36 -2.52 -9.46
CA LEU A 15 -5.32 -2.04 -8.46
C LEU A 15 -5.09 -0.54 -8.28
N GLY A 16 -6.10 0.24 -8.63
CA GLY A 16 -6.29 1.60 -8.13
C GLY A 16 -5.44 2.67 -8.82
N GLY A 17 -6.04 3.39 -9.76
CA GLY A 17 -5.52 4.69 -10.17
C GLY A 17 -5.86 5.77 -9.15
N GLY A 18 -4.93 6.70 -8.91
CA GLY A 18 -5.15 7.95 -8.19
C GLY A 18 -3.94 8.87 -8.24
N ALA A 19 -4.04 9.91 -9.09
CA ALA A 19 -3.21 11.12 -9.19
C ALA A 19 -1.67 11.02 -9.22
N VAL A 20 -1.13 11.35 -10.39
CA VAL A 20 0.23 11.86 -10.58
C VAL A 20 0.52 13.04 -9.65
N SER A 21 1.36 12.83 -8.64
CA SER A 21 2.21 13.87 -8.07
C SER A 21 3.66 13.46 -8.34
N CYS A 22 4.54 14.43 -8.54
CA CYS A 22 5.92 14.15 -8.88
C CYS A 22 6.65 13.64 -7.62
N GLY A 23 6.82 12.32 -7.47
CA GLY A 23 7.67 11.72 -6.45
C GLY A 23 7.05 10.49 -5.77
N LYS A 24 7.83 9.42 -5.71
CA LYS A 24 7.65 8.20 -4.87
C LYS A 24 6.64 7.17 -5.40
N SER A 25 7.02 5.90 -5.31
CA SER A 25 6.20 4.76 -5.71
C SER A 25 5.19 4.40 -4.60
N GLN A 26 4.07 3.74 -4.92
CA GLN A 26 3.10 3.33 -3.88
C GLN A 26 3.74 2.46 -2.79
N GLU A 27 4.74 1.66 -3.17
CA GLU A 27 5.51 0.82 -2.25
C GLU A 27 6.34 1.68 -1.28
N GLU A 28 6.95 2.76 -1.77
CA GLU A 28 7.71 3.72 -0.95
C GLU A 28 6.80 4.51 0.02
N ILE A 29 5.60 4.90 -0.42
CA ILE A 29 4.60 5.55 0.45
C ILE A 29 4.13 4.57 1.54
N ALA A 30 3.91 3.30 1.19
CA ALA A 30 3.51 2.28 2.15
C ALA A 30 4.60 1.99 3.19
N GLU A 31 5.87 1.93 2.79
CA GLU A 31 7.01 1.77 3.70
C GLU A 31 7.17 2.98 4.64
N GLU A 32 7.10 4.21 4.11
CA GLU A 32 7.17 5.43 4.93
C GLU A 32 5.99 5.53 5.90
N CYS A 33 4.78 5.23 5.43
CA CYS A 33 3.61 5.13 6.28
C CYS A 33 3.80 4.08 7.38
N GLN A 34 4.28 2.88 7.04
CA GLN A 34 4.49 1.81 8.01
C GLN A 34 5.56 2.17 9.05
N ALA A 35 6.60 2.92 8.66
CA ALA A 35 7.61 3.45 9.57
C ALA A 35 7.06 4.56 10.49
N ALA A 36 6.08 5.33 10.02
CA ALA A 36 5.41 6.38 10.79
C ALA A 36 4.31 5.86 11.73
N LEU A 37 3.87 4.60 11.58
CA LEU A 37 2.86 4.00 12.45
C LEU A 37 3.37 3.84 13.89
N THR A 38 2.58 4.34 14.84
CA THR A 38 2.81 4.25 16.28
C THR A 38 1.55 3.74 16.99
N GLU A 39 1.65 3.43 18.29
CA GLU A 39 0.53 3.07 19.17
C GLU A 39 -0.63 4.08 19.16
N LYS A 40 -0.37 5.33 18.76
CA LYS A 40 -1.37 6.39 18.69
C LYS A 40 -2.06 6.48 17.33
N ALA A 41 -1.52 5.82 16.30
CA ALA A 41 -2.09 5.87 14.97
C ALA A 41 -3.47 5.20 14.98
N THR A 42 -4.47 5.93 14.49
CA THR A 42 -5.85 5.44 14.36
C THR A 42 -6.41 5.80 13.00
N LYS A 43 -7.56 5.22 12.63
CA LYS A 43 -8.27 5.57 11.39
C LYS A 43 -8.51 7.07 11.20
N THR A 44 -8.67 7.79 12.32
CA THR A 44 -8.95 9.23 12.35
C THR A 44 -7.72 10.07 12.67
N ASP A 45 -6.64 9.46 13.18
CA ASP A 45 -5.38 10.12 13.55
C ASP A 45 -4.24 9.45 12.79
N ARG A 46 -4.17 9.80 11.51
CA ARG A 46 -3.28 9.20 10.52
C ARG A 46 -2.01 10.04 10.35
N PRO A 47 -0.82 9.44 10.27
CA PRO A 47 0.41 10.16 9.93
C PRO A 47 0.34 10.81 8.54
N SER A 48 1.01 11.95 8.36
CA SER A 48 1.11 12.65 7.07
C SER A 48 1.66 11.77 5.95
N GLU A 49 2.60 10.89 6.29
CA GLU A 49 3.26 9.92 5.42
C GLU A 49 2.27 8.88 4.87
N CYS A 50 1.17 8.69 5.58
CA CYS A 50 0.12 7.81 5.14
C CYS A 50 -0.90 8.56 4.28
N GLU A 51 -1.10 9.87 4.37
CA GLU A 51 -2.24 10.61 3.76
C GLU A 51 -2.52 10.26 2.29
N ASP A 52 -1.47 9.99 1.51
CA ASP A 52 -1.56 9.64 0.10
C ASP A 52 -2.07 8.22 -0.19
N LEU A 53 -2.14 7.31 0.79
CA LEU A 53 -2.76 5.99 0.59
C LEU A 53 -4.27 6.07 0.75
N SER A 54 -4.98 5.17 0.08
CA SER A 54 -6.42 4.99 0.31
C SER A 54 -6.70 4.56 1.76
N GLN A 55 -7.95 4.73 2.22
CA GLN A 55 -8.35 4.23 3.54
C GLN A 55 -8.24 2.70 3.65
N GLU A 56 -8.49 1.96 2.56
CA GLU A 56 -8.32 0.50 2.55
C GLU A 56 -6.86 0.10 2.74
N ASP A 57 -5.94 0.75 2.03
CA ASP A 57 -4.50 0.47 2.15
C ASP A 57 -3.98 0.85 3.53
N TYR A 58 -4.47 1.97 4.07
CA TYR A 58 -4.15 2.39 5.44
C TYR A 58 -4.62 1.38 6.48
N ASP A 59 -5.86 0.92 6.39
CA ASP A 59 -6.44 -0.06 7.31
C ASP A 59 -5.64 -1.37 7.28
N ALA A 60 -5.21 -1.81 6.09
CA ALA A 60 -4.36 -2.98 5.93
C ALA A 60 -3.00 -2.81 6.63
N LEU A 61 -2.35 -1.65 6.46
CA LEU A 61 -1.08 -1.34 7.14
C LEU A 61 -1.23 -1.23 8.65
N LEU A 62 -2.30 -0.59 9.13
CA LEU A 62 -2.59 -0.43 10.56
C LEU A 62 -2.84 -1.79 11.23
N MET A 63 -3.60 -2.68 10.57
CA MET A 63 -3.82 -4.05 11.05
C MET A 63 -2.53 -4.87 11.06
N SER A 64 -1.71 -4.77 10.00
CA SER A 64 -0.41 -5.44 9.92
C SER A 64 0.53 -4.99 11.04
N TRP A 65 0.59 -3.67 11.30
CA TRP A 65 1.35 -3.10 12.41
C TRP A 65 0.85 -3.60 13.77
N ALA A 66 -0.47 -3.57 13.98
CA ALA A 66 -1.09 -4.03 15.23
C ALA A 66 -0.84 -5.53 15.49
N LEU A 67 -0.92 -6.38 14.47
CA LEU A 67 -0.59 -7.80 14.58
C LEU A 67 0.88 -8.02 14.93
N LYS A 68 1.79 -7.29 14.26
CA LYS A 68 3.22 -7.38 14.54
C LYS A 68 3.57 -6.94 15.95
N HIS A 69 2.86 -5.95 16.48
CA HIS A 69 3.04 -5.47 17.85
C HIS A 69 2.39 -6.40 18.89
N ALA A 70 1.23 -6.98 18.58
CA ALA A 70 0.53 -7.91 19.47
C ALA A 70 1.21 -9.30 19.57
N LEU A 71 1.94 -9.69 18.54
CA LEU A 71 2.68 -10.96 18.47
C LEU A 71 4.17 -10.81 18.85
N GLY A 72 4.62 -9.58 19.13
CA GLY A 72 6.00 -9.22 19.45
C GLY A 72 6.33 -9.26 20.93
#